data_AF-A0A1S3BFY3-F1
#
_entry.id   AF-A0A1S3BFY3-F1
#
_cell.length_a   1.000
_cell.length_b   1.000
_cell.length_c   1.000
_cell.angle_alpha   90.00
_cell.angle_beta   90.00
_cell.angle_gamma   90.00
#
_symmetry.space_group_name_H-M   'P 1'
#
loop_
_entity.id
_entity.type
_entity.pdbx_description
1 polymer ?
#
loop_
_entity_poly.entity_id
_entity_poly.type
_entity_poly.pdbx_seq_one_letter_code
_entity_poly.pdbx_strand_id
1 'polypeptide(L)'
;MGTLAPVSGGGAAADKENGGAHVQSTPELDAGALFVLKSRGPKWGSYVVGPIQFGVCCGAVVSGIVIGGQNLKFIYLLSNSDGTMKLYEFIIIFGMLILILAQVPSFHSLRHINLLSLTLSLAYSACVTAASLKLGYSKNPPLRNYSLKGSEVNQLLNAFNGISIIGTTYACGILPEIQATLAAPVKGKMFRGLCLCYTVIVVTFFSVAISGYWTFGNEAMGTILANLMGHTILPSWFLIITNIFCLLQVSAVTSVYLQPTNEAFEKQFADPNKRQFSIRNVIPRLISRSLSVVIATILAAMLPFFGDLMALIGAFGFIPLDFIMPMLFYNATFKPSKRGFVFWTNTLIVAISSVLAIIGGIASIRQIVLDAKYYRLFANI
;
A
#
# COMPACT_ATOMS: atom_id res chain seq x y z
N MET A 1 -30.87 -29.42 41.92
CA MET A 1 -30.03 -29.83 43.08
C MET A 1 -28.63 -29.30 42.82
N GLY A 2 -28.18 -28.12 43.25
CA GLY A 2 -28.66 -27.24 44.31
C GLY A 2 -27.95 -27.55 45.61
N THR A 3 -26.86 -26.83 45.91
CA THR A 3 -26.44 -26.50 47.28
C THR A 3 -25.58 -25.23 47.29
N LEU A 4 -25.86 -24.40 48.29
CA LEU A 4 -25.66 -22.95 48.36
C LEU A 4 -24.34 -22.51 49.00
N ALA A 5 -24.11 -21.19 48.87
CA ALA A 5 -23.13 -20.28 49.43
C ALA A 5 -22.91 -20.34 50.98
N PRO A 6 -22.04 -19.47 51.53
CA PRO A 6 -22.59 -18.20 52.02
C PRO A 6 -21.72 -16.95 51.75
N VAL A 7 -22.41 -15.82 51.76
CA VAL A 7 -21.89 -14.44 51.82
C VAL A 7 -22.01 -13.95 53.27
N SER A 8 -20.99 -13.25 53.76
CA SER A 8 -21.03 -12.29 54.88
C SER A 8 -20.05 -11.16 54.52
N GLY A 9 -20.29 -9.86 54.66
CA GLY A 9 -21.28 -9.09 55.40
C GLY A 9 -20.57 -7.98 56.18
N GLY A 10 -20.53 -6.75 55.63
CA GLY A 10 -20.52 -5.45 56.34
C GLY A 10 -19.24 -4.91 57.03
N GLY A 11 -18.94 -3.63 56.83
CA GLY A 11 -18.11 -2.81 57.73
C GLY A 11 -17.35 -1.66 57.06
N ALA A 12 -17.60 -0.41 57.49
CA ALA A 12 -17.18 0.84 56.86
C ALA A 12 -15.95 1.52 57.50
N ALA A 13 -15.34 2.43 56.72
CA ALA A 13 -14.69 3.70 57.08
C ALA A 13 -13.19 3.77 57.49
N ALA A 14 -12.51 4.69 56.77
CA ALA A 14 -11.48 5.67 57.17
C ALA A 14 -9.98 5.30 57.18
N ASP A 15 -9.27 5.97 56.26
CA ASP A 15 -7.95 6.61 56.33
C ASP A 15 -6.71 5.85 56.85
N LYS A 16 -5.72 5.73 55.96
CA LYS A 16 -4.41 6.39 56.15
C LYS A 16 -3.55 6.38 54.88
N GLU A 17 -3.04 7.57 54.58
CA GLU A 17 -1.96 7.87 53.65
C GLU A 17 -0.74 6.97 53.85
N ASN A 18 -0.21 6.44 52.75
CA ASN A 18 1.19 6.54 52.30
C ASN A 18 1.55 5.32 51.44
N GLY A 19 1.78 5.57 50.16
CA GLY A 19 2.28 4.57 49.24
C GLY A 19 2.38 5.17 47.86
N GLY A 20 3.53 5.79 47.57
CA GLY A 20 3.81 6.44 46.29
C GLY A 20 3.43 5.55 45.12
N ALA A 21 2.46 6.00 44.34
CA ALA A 21 2.12 5.40 43.06
C ALA A 21 3.28 5.66 42.09
N HIS A 22 4.23 4.73 42.06
CA HIS A 22 5.01 4.48 40.84
C HIS A 22 3.98 4.08 39.77
N VAL A 23 3.51 5.08 39.02
CA VAL A 23 2.83 4.85 37.74
C VAL A 23 3.89 4.28 36.82
N GLN A 24 4.03 2.96 36.87
CA GLN A 24 4.80 2.20 35.90
C GLN A 24 4.04 2.33 34.58
N SER A 25 4.39 3.37 33.83
CA SER A 25 4.03 3.53 32.43
C SER A 25 4.55 2.28 31.72
N THR A 26 3.67 1.30 31.57
CA THR A 26 3.86 0.22 30.62
C THR A 26 4.02 0.91 29.27
N PRO A 27 5.18 0.76 28.59
CA PRO A 27 5.22 1.19 27.21
C PRO A 27 4.20 0.32 26.48
N GLU A 28 3.12 0.94 25.98
CA GLU A 28 2.35 0.40 24.86
C GLU A 28 3.33 0.31 23.69
N LEU A 29 4.16 -0.73 23.73
CA LEU A 29 5.11 -1.08 22.72
C LEU A 29 4.32 -1.85 21.66
N ASP A 30 4.17 -1.23 20.50
CA ASP A 30 3.50 -1.73 19.31
C ASP A 30 3.51 -3.26 19.21
N ALA A 31 2.34 -3.86 19.37
CA ALA A 31 2.16 -5.31 19.26
C ALA A 31 2.47 -5.80 17.83
N GLY A 32 2.39 -4.93 16.81
CA GLY A 32 2.78 -5.24 15.43
C GLY A 32 4.30 -5.39 15.27
N ALA A 33 5.08 -4.41 15.75
CA ALA A 33 6.53 -4.51 15.81
C ALA A 33 6.96 -5.68 16.71
N LEU A 34 6.26 -5.91 17.82
CA LEU A 34 6.52 -7.02 18.73
C LEU A 34 6.12 -8.37 18.11
N PHE A 35 5.12 -8.51 17.24
CA PHE A 35 4.79 -9.80 16.63
C PHE A 35 5.82 -10.21 15.55
N VAL A 36 6.29 -9.24 14.76
CA VAL A 36 7.40 -9.45 13.82
C VAL A 36 8.73 -9.69 14.56
N LEU A 37 9.00 -8.96 15.66
CA LEU A 37 10.23 -9.12 16.46
C LEU A 37 10.21 -10.29 17.47
N LYS A 38 9.03 -10.75 17.91
CA LYS A 38 8.85 -11.84 18.87
C LYS A 38 8.49 -13.16 18.20
N SER A 39 8.35 -13.17 16.87
CA SER A 39 8.58 -14.37 16.05
C SER A 39 10.07 -14.75 16.09
N ARG A 40 10.55 -15.21 17.25
CA ARG A 40 11.87 -15.83 17.42
C ARG A 40 11.89 -17.20 16.70
N GLY A 41 11.86 -17.16 15.37
CA GLY A 41 12.43 -18.15 14.46
C GLY A 41 13.81 -17.67 13.99
N PRO A 42 14.62 -18.53 13.34
CA PRO A 42 16.05 -18.33 13.10
C PRO A 42 16.34 -16.95 12.50
N LYS A 43 17.43 -16.31 12.94
CA LYS A 43 17.90 -14.96 12.54
C LYS A 43 17.66 -14.63 11.05
N TRP A 44 17.75 -15.63 10.16
CA TRP A 44 17.39 -15.58 8.74
C TRP A 44 16.03 -14.94 8.41
N GLY A 45 14.96 -15.22 9.15
CA GLY A 45 13.62 -14.67 8.85
C GLY A 45 13.60 -13.14 8.93
N SER A 46 14.27 -12.58 9.94
CA SER A 46 14.40 -11.13 10.11
C SER A 46 15.32 -10.48 9.08
N TYR A 47 16.37 -11.18 8.62
CA TYR A 47 17.32 -10.65 7.64
C TYR A 47 16.81 -10.73 6.19
N VAL A 48 15.84 -11.61 5.89
CA VAL A 48 15.26 -11.75 4.55
C VAL A 48 13.95 -10.99 4.42
N VAL A 49 13.01 -11.13 5.37
CA VAL A 49 11.69 -10.49 5.29
C VAL A 49 11.79 -8.98 5.51
N GLY A 50 12.60 -8.54 6.48
CA GLY A 50 12.74 -7.14 6.84
C GLY A 50 13.11 -6.22 5.67
N PRO A 51 14.19 -6.52 4.92
CA PRO A 51 14.56 -5.71 3.76
C PRO A 51 13.52 -5.69 2.64
N ILE A 52 12.86 -6.83 2.37
CA ILE A 52 11.83 -6.90 1.32
C ILE A 52 10.61 -6.06 1.72
N GLN A 53 10.13 -6.21 2.96
CA GLN A 53 9.03 -5.41 3.50
C GLN A 53 9.36 -3.91 3.48
N PHE A 54 10.58 -3.54 3.90
CA PHE A 54 11.04 -2.15 3.86
C PHE A 54 11.07 -1.61 2.43
N GLY A 55 11.59 -2.40 1.48
CA GLY A 55 11.59 -2.06 0.06
C GLY A 55 10.19 -1.85 -0.51
N VAL A 56 9.22 -2.70 -0.13
CA VAL A 56 7.81 -2.56 -0.50
C VAL A 56 7.21 -1.28 0.06
N CYS A 57 7.42 -0.98 1.35
CA CYS A 57 6.93 0.26 1.96
C CYS A 57 7.51 1.49 1.26
N CYS A 58 8.82 1.53 1.02
CA CYS A 58 9.46 2.61 0.27
C CYS A 58 8.92 2.73 -1.17
N GLY A 59 8.75 1.62 -1.88
CA GLY A 59 8.19 1.59 -3.23
C GLY A 59 6.74 2.07 -3.28
N ALA A 60 5.92 1.69 -2.29
CA ALA A 60 4.55 2.17 -2.16
C ALA A 60 4.48 3.68 -1.92
N VAL A 61 5.41 4.24 -1.13
CA VAL A 61 5.51 5.70 -0.92
C VAL A 61 5.90 6.41 -2.21
N VAL A 62 6.92 5.92 -2.94
CA VAL A 62 7.30 6.48 -4.25
C VAL A 62 6.11 6.46 -5.21
N SER A 63 5.41 5.34 -5.30
CA SER A 63 4.25 5.17 -6.19
C SER A 63 3.08 6.08 -5.79
N GLY A 64 2.83 6.23 -4.48
CA GLY A 64 1.83 7.15 -3.95
C GLY A 64 2.12 8.61 -4.30
N ILE A 65 3.40 9.01 -4.24
CA ILE A 65 3.83 10.35 -4.66
C ILE A 65 3.63 10.56 -6.17
N VAL A 66 3.93 9.56 -7.00
CA VAL A 66 3.68 9.61 -8.46
C VAL A 66 2.18 9.82 -8.74
N ILE A 67 1.30 8.99 -8.15
CA ILE A 67 -0.16 9.15 -8.34
C ILE A 67 -0.62 10.52 -7.87
N GLY A 68 -0.18 10.98 -6.69
CA GLY A 68 -0.59 12.27 -6.15
C GLY A 68 -0.20 13.43 -7.05
N GLY A 69 1.03 13.41 -7.59
CA GLY A 69 1.49 14.37 -8.59
C GLY A 69 0.69 14.33 -9.89
N GLN A 70 0.34 13.13 -10.39
CA GLN A 70 -0.52 12.97 -11.57
C GLN A 70 -1.91 13.58 -11.35
N ASN A 71 -2.55 13.30 -10.21
CA ASN A 71 -3.87 13.85 -9.88
C ASN A 71 -3.85 15.37 -9.75
N LEU A 72 -2.81 15.94 -9.10
CA LEU A 72 -2.64 17.40 -9.04
C LEU A 72 -2.51 18.02 -10.44
N LYS A 73 -1.71 17.40 -11.31
CA LYS A 73 -1.57 17.86 -12.69
C LYS A 73 -2.89 17.79 -13.45
N PHE A 74 -3.66 16.72 -13.28
CA PHE A 74 -4.97 16.58 -13.91
C PHE A 74 -5.96 17.66 -13.44
N ILE A 75 -6.02 17.94 -12.13
CA ILE A 75 -6.83 19.04 -11.59
C ILE A 75 -6.39 20.39 -12.19
N TYR A 76 -5.09 20.62 -12.30
CA TYR A 76 -4.54 21.84 -12.89
C TYR A 76 -4.95 22.01 -14.34
N LEU A 77 -4.76 20.97 -15.19
CA LEU A 77 -5.12 21.03 -16.61
C LEU A 77 -6.64 21.16 -16.85
N LEU A 78 -7.47 20.60 -15.96
CA LEU A 78 -8.92 20.75 -16.03
C LEU A 78 -9.40 22.14 -15.62
N SER A 79 -8.61 22.85 -14.79
CA SER A 79 -8.93 24.20 -14.32
C SER A 79 -8.31 25.29 -15.21
N ASN A 80 -7.14 25.02 -15.78
CA ASN A 80 -6.37 25.91 -16.66
C ASN A 80 -5.89 25.10 -17.87
N SER A 81 -6.62 25.17 -18.98
CA SER A 81 -6.34 24.39 -20.20
C SER A 81 -4.98 24.70 -20.84
N ASP A 82 -4.48 25.93 -20.66
CA ASP A 82 -3.23 26.40 -21.27
C ASP A 82 -2.03 26.31 -20.31
N GLY A 83 -2.17 25.50 -19.25
CA GLY A 83 -1.14 25.35 -18.23
C GLY A 83 0.14 24.68 -18.73
N THR A 84 1.29 25.31 -18.50
CA THR A 84 2.61 24.84 -18.98
C THR A 84 3.43 24.07 -17.94
N MET A 85 2.93 23.97 -16.70
CA MET A 85 3.61 23.31 -15.60
C MET A 85 3.83 21.81 -15.84
N LYS A 86 4.99 21.32 -15.42
CA LYS A 86 5.46 19.96 -15.73
C LYS A 86 5.05 18.96 -14.64
N LEU A 87 4.96 17.68 -15.00
CA LEU A 87 4.54 16.63 -14.05
C LEU A 87 5.47 16.56 -12.82
N TYR A 88 6.78 16.71 -12.99
CA TYR A 88 7.70 16.67 -11.86
C TYR A 88 7.45 17.80 -10.86
N GLU A 89 6.93 18.96 -11.30
CA GLU A 89 6.62 20.08 -10.40
C GLU A 89 5.46 19.70 -9.49
N PHE A 90 4.42 19.07 -10.05
CA PHE A 90 3.31 18.53 -9.27
C PHE A 90 3.73 17.39 -8.35
N ILE A 91 4.66 16.53 -8.80
CA ILE A 91 5.26 15.48 -7.95
C ILE A 91 5.99 16.09 -6.76
N ILE A 92 6.77 17.16 -6.96
CA ILE A 92 7.46 17.88 -5.87
C ILE A 92 6.44 18.54 -4.93
N ILE A 93 5.41 19.21 -5.47
CA ILE A 93 4.33 19.83 -4.66
C ILE A 93 3.64 18.77 -3.79
N PHE A 94 3.30 17.61 -4.37
CA PHE A 94 2.71 16.53 -3.61
C PHE A 94 3.69 15.92 -2.59
N GLY A 95 4.98 15.77 -2.96
CA GLY A 95 6.04 15.36 -2.04
C GLY A 95 6.18 16.28 -0.83
N MET A 96 6.00 17.59 -1.01
CA MET A 96 5.97 18.56 0.10
C MET A 96 4.77 18.36 1.02
N LEU A 97 3.59 18.06 0.47
CA LEU A 97 2.42 17.68 1.28
C LEU A 97 2.71 16.41 2.09
N ILE A 98 3.28 15.39 1.47
CA ILE A 98 3.67 14.15 2.14
C ILE A 98 4.74 14.41 3.20
N LEU A 99 5.67 15.34 2.99
CA LEU A 99 6.68 15.71 3.97
C LEU A 99 6.04 16.32 5.23
N ILE A 100 5.03 17.18 5.07
CA ILE A 100 4.26 17.75 6.17
C ILE A 100 3.51 16.64 6.91
N LEU A 101 2.81 15.76 6.18
CA LEU A 101 2.07 14.65 6.76
C LEU A 101 2.98 13.64 7.47
N ALA A 102 4.20 13.43 6.97
CA ALA A 102 5.19 12.54 7.56
C ALA A 102 5.62 13.00 8.97
N GLN A 103 5.48 14.29 9.31
CA GLN A 103 5.83 14.77 10.65
C GLN A 103 4.74 14.47 11.69
N VAL A 104 3.52 14.15 11.27
CA VAL A 104 2.40 13.88 12.19
C VAL A 104 2.72 12.65 13.06
N PRO A 105 2.74 12.76 14.39
CA PRO A 105 3.22 11.69 15.28
C PRO A 105 2.27 10.51 15.52
N SER A 106 0.98 10.61 15.17
CA SER A 106 -0.05 9.85 15.89
C SER A 106 -0.81 8.84 15.05
N PHE A 107 -0.67 7.56 15.42
CA PHE A 107 -1.48 6.42 14.99
C PHE A 107 -2.92 6.44 15.55
N HIS A 108 -3.18 7.20 16.62
CA HIS A 108 -4.47 7.17 17.34
C HIS A 108 -5.62 7.79 16.51
N SER A 109 -5.30 8.53 15.44
CA SER A 109 -6.24 9.13 14.47
C SER A 109 -6.49 8.22 13.24
N LEU A 110 -5.72 7.14 13.08
CA LEU A 110 -5.74 6.35 11.84
C LEU A 110 -7.06 5.62 11.60
N ARG A 111 -7.82 5.25 12.63
CA ARG A 111 -9.12 4.60 12.41
C ARG A 111 -10.05 5.49 11.59
N HIS A 112 -10.11 6.78 11.91
CA HIS A 112 -10.96 7.73 11.22
C HIS A 112 -10.40 8.14 9.85
N ILE A 113 -9.08 8.32 9.76
CA ILE A 113 -8.39 8.60 8.49
C ILE A 113 -8.54 7.42 7.52
N ASN A 114 -8.39 6.18 8.00
CA ASN A 114 -8.55 4.98 7.18
C ASN A 114 -10.00 4.75 6.76
N LEU A 115 -10.98 5.04 7.63
CA LEU A 115 -12.39 4.97 7.25
C LEU A 115 -12.76 6.02 6.18
N LEU A 116 -12.24 7.24 6.33
CA LEU A 116 -12.38 8.28 5.32
C LEU A 116 -11.69 7.87 4.01
N SER A 117 -10.46 7.35 4.09
CA SER A 117 -9.69 6.84 2.95
C SER A 117 -10.45 5.73 2.21
N LEU A 118 -11.05 4.79 2.94
CA LEU A 118 -11.90 3.76 2.36
C LEU A 118 -13.10 4.37 1.62
N THR A 119 -13.85 5.27 2.27
CA THR A 119 -15.00 5.94 1.64
C THR A 119 -14.60 6.68 0.37
N LEU A 120 -13.49 7.43 0.40
CA LEU A 120 -12.95 8.12 -0.76
C LEU A 120 -12.53 7.13 -1.87
N SER A 121 -11.95 5.99 -1.50
CA SER A 121 -11.57 4.94 -2.45
C SER A 121 -12.77 4.35 -3.20
N LEU A 122 -13.87 4.09 -2.48
CA LEU A 122 -15.11 3.62 -3.07
C LEU A 122 -15.73 4.69 -3.96
N ALA A 123 -15.72 5.95 -3.52
CA ALA A 123 -16.29 7.07 -4.26
C ALA A 123 -15.55 7.30 -5.59
N TYR A 124 -14.22 7.45 -5.58
CA TYR A 124 -13.49 7.66 -6.84
C TYR A 124 -13.57 6.43 -7.75
N SER A 125 -13.57 5.21 -7.20
CA SER A 125 -13.69 3.98 -8.01
C SER A 125 -15.04 3.93 -8.72
N ALA A 126 -16.14 4.25 -8.02
CA ALA A 126 -17.46 4.35 -8.61
C ALA A 126 -17.53 5.43 -9.69
N CYS A 127 -16.92 6.60 -9.45
CA CYS A 127 -16.81 7.68 -10.42
C CYS A 127 -16.05 7.25 -11.69
N VAL A 128 -14.90 6.61 -11.54
CA VAL A 128 -14.08 6.12 -12.67
C VAL A 128 -14.83 5.06 -13.48
N THR A 129 -15.49 4.11 -12.81
CA THR A 129 -16.32 3.10 -13.47
C THR A 129 -17.47 3.75 -14.24
N ALA A 130 -18.20 4.67 -13.62
CA ALA A 130 -19.32 5.38 -14.27
C ALA A 130 -18.85 6.20 -15.47
N ALA A 131 -17.71 6.90 -15.34
CA ALA A 131 -17.12 7.68 -16.43
C ALA A 131 -16.67 6.79 -17.60
N SER A 132 -16.01 5.68 -17.29
CA SER A 132 -15.56 4.69 -18.28
C SER A 132 -16.74 4.13 -19.05
N LEU A 133 -17.80 3.72 -18.36
CA LEU A 133 -19.03 3.20 -19.01
C LEU A 133 -19.72 4.28 -19.85
N LYS A 134 -19.89 5.49 -19.32
CA LYS A 134 -20.50 6.61 -20.06
C LYS A 134 -19.76 6.91 -21.36
N LEU A 135 -18.43 6.85 -21.32
CA LEU A 135 -17.59 7.09 -22.48
C LEU A 135 -17.63 5.90 -23.46
N GLY A 136 -17.63 4.67 -22.96
CA GLY A 136 -17.71 3.45 -23.78
C GLY A 136 -19.05 3.27 -24.50
N TYR A 137 -20.15 3.76 -23.92
CA TYR A 137 -21.48 3.79 -24.54
C TYR A 137 -21.78 5.07 -25.34
N SER A 138 -20.82 6.00 -25.43
CA SER A 138 -21.03 7.24 -26.18
C SER A 138 -21.11 6.99 -27.68
N LYS A 139 -21.68 7.96 -28.43
CA LYS A 139 -21.83 7.85 -29.90
C LYS A 139 -20.48 7.70 -30.62
N ASN A 140 -19.42 8.30 -30.06
CA ASN A 140 -18.06 8.26 -30.58
C ASN A 140 -17.14 7.75 -29.45
N PRO A 141 -17.10 6.44 -29.20
CA PRO A 141 -16.27 5.89 -28.14
C PRO A 141 -14.79 6.08 -28.47
N PRO A 142 -13.91 6.11 -27.44
CA PRO A 142 -12.45 6.11 -27.63
C PRO A 142 -12.00 4.95 -28.52
N LEU A 143 -10.85 5.14 -29.18
CA LEU A 143 -10.22 4.06 -29.93
C LEU A 143 -9.94 2.89 -28.98
N ARG A 144 -10.50 1.72 -29.29
CA ARG A 144 -10.32 0.49 -28.52
C ARG A 144 -9.91 -0.65 -29.43
N ASN A 145 -8.88 -1.37 -29.04
CA ASN A 145 -8.39 -2.55 -29.72
C ASN A 145 -8.09 -3.63 -28.68
N TYR A 146 -8.48 -4.87 -28.96
CA TYR A 146 -8.23 -6.04 -28.09
C TYR A 146 -7.31 -7.08 -28.73
N SER A 147 -6.76 -6.78 -29.90
CA SER A 147 -5.83 -7.66 -30.60
C SER A 147 -4.53 -7.75 -29.83
N LEU A 148 -3.88 -8.91 -29.81
CA LEU A 148 -2.59 -9.07 -29.15
C LEU A 148 -1.53 -8.21 -29.87
N LYS A 149 -0.93 -7.25 -29.15
CA LYS A 149 0.12 -6.35 -29.67
C LYS A 149 1.52 -6.93 -29.40
N GLY A 150 2.40 -6.84 -30.40
CA GLY A 150 3.83 -7.18 -30.27
C GLY A 150 4.17 -8.64 -30.56
N SER A 151 5.45 -8.97 -30.51
CA SER A 151 5.96 -10.35 -30.67
C SER A 151 5.52 -11.26 -29.53
N GLU A 152 5.57 -12.58 -29.74
CA GLU A 152 5.21 -13.59 -28.73
C GLU A 152 5.97 -13.38 -27.40
N VAL A 153 7.25 -13.03 -27.49
CA VAL A 153 8.08 -12.73 -26.31
C VAL A 153 7.58 -11.48 -25.57
N ASN A 154 7.17 -10.44 -26.30
CA ASN A 154 6.61 -9.23 -25.68
C ASN A 154 5.27 -9.54 -24.99
N GLN A 155 4.42 -10.34 -25.64
CA GLN A 155 3.13 -10.74 -25.07
C GLN A 155 3.34 -11.54 -23.77
N LEU A 156 4.29 -12.47 -23.77
CA LEU A 156 4.65 -13.26 -22.59
C LEU A 156 5.15 -12.36 -21.45
N LEU A 157 6.09 -11.44 -21.73
CA LEU A 157 6.61 -10.52 -20.72
C LEU A 157 5.53 -9.58 -20.18
N ASN A 158 4.64 -9.07 -21.04
CA ASN A 158 3.52 -8.24 -20.62
C ASN A 158 2.53 -9.02 -19.73
N ALA A 159 2.31 -10.30 -19.99
CA ALA A 159 1.50 -11.16 -19.13
C ALA A 159 2.11 -11.32 -17.72
N PHE A 160 3.43 -11.55 -17.62
CA PHE A 160 4.11 -11.62 -16.32
C PHE A 160 4.15 -10.28 -15.58
N ASN A 161 4.26 -9.16 -16.31
CA ASN A 161 4.13 -7.82 -15.75
C ASN A 161 2.71 -7.64 -15.16
N GLY A 162 1.67 -8.02 -15.90
CA GLY A 162 0.28 -8.01 -15.42
C GLY A 162 0.07 -8.88 -14.17
N ILE A 163 0.63 -10.10 -14.13
CA ILE A 163 0.58 -10.96 -12.92
C ILE A 163 1.26 -10.26 -11.73
N SER A 164 2.35 -9.55 -11.96
CA SER A 164 3.06 -8.82 -10.91
C SER A 164 2.23 -7.64 -10.37
N ILE A 165 1.56 -6.89 -11.26
CA ILE A 165 0.62 -5.83 -10.86
C ILE A 165 -0.54 -6.42 -10.04
N ILE A 166 -1.10 -7.56 -10.46
CA ILE A 166 -2.14 -8.27 -9.70
C ILE A 166 -1.60 -8.68 -8.32
N GLY A 167 -0.38 -9.21 -8.25
CA GLY A 167 0.31 -9.53 -7.01
C GLY A 167 0.36 -8.35 -6.06
N THR A 168 0.75 -7.16 -6.55
CA THR A 168 0.75 -5.92 -5.77
C THR A 168 -0.64 -5.49 -5.32
N THR A 169 -1.62 -5.64 -6.20
CA THR A 169 -2.97 -5.12 -6.00
C THR A 169 -3.71 -5.87 -4.88
N TYR A 170 -3.51 -7.18 -4.76
CA TYR A 170 -4.16 -8.01 -3.74
C TYR A 170 -3.34 -8.22 -2.47
N ALA A 171 -2.10 -7.74 -2.45
CA ALA A 171 -1.22 -7.96 -1.33
C ALA A 171 -1.60 -7.12 -0.10
N CYS A 172 -1.36 -7.69 1.08
CA CYS A 172 -1.58 -7.01 2.35
C CYS A 172 -0.37 -7.20 3.26
N GLY A 173 0.65 -6.37 3.05
CA GLY A 173 1.87 -6.37 3.86
C GLY A 173 1.69 -5.92 5.31
N ILE A 174 0.47 -5.58 5.75
CA ILE A 174 0.13 -5.09 7.10
C ILE A 174 -0.79 -6.10 7.84
N LEU A 175 -1.04 -7.27 7.24
CA LEU A 175 -1.97 -8.26 7.80
C LEU A 175 -1.54 -8.79 9.19
N PRO A 176 -0.25 -9.11 9.44
CA PRO A 176 0.21 -9.52 10.77
C PRO A 176 0.00 -8.44 11.85
N GLU A 177 0.19 -7.17 11.52
CA GLU A 177 0.02 -6.02 12.42
C GLU A 177 -1.45 -5.82 12.79
N ILE A 178 -2.35 -5.95 11.81
CA ILE A 178 -3.81 -5.94 12.04
C ILE A 178 -4.20 -7.12 12.94
N GLN A 179 -3.64 -8.31 12.70
CA GLN A 179 -3.93 -9.49 13.51
C GLN A 179 -3.45 -9.34 14.95
N ALA A 180 -2.29 -8.70 15.16
CA ALA A 180 -1.70 -8.48 16.49
C ALA A 180 -2.50 -7.49 17.34
N THR A 181 -3.25 -6.58 16.72
CA THR A 181 -4.07 -5.56 17.41
C THR A 181 -5.52 -5.99 17.65
N LEU A 182 -5.94 -7.13 17.09
CA LEU A 182 -7.32 -7.59 17.19
C LEU A 182 -7.64 -8.20 18.56
N ALA A 183 -8.72 -7.73 19.20
CA ALA A 183 -9.17 -8.27 20.48
C ALA A 183 -9.62 -9.74 20.36
N ALA A 184 -9.12 -10.59 21.27
CA ALA A 184 -9.48 -12.01 21.32
C ALA A 184 -11.01 -12.23 21.38
N PRO A 185 -11.55 -13.31 20.78
CA PRO A 185 -10.87 -14.33 19.98
C PRO A 185 -10.54 -13.84 18.55
N VAL A 186 -9.29 -14.04 18.12
CA VAL A 186 -8.75 -13.49 16.86
C VAL A 186 -9.26 -14.24 15.63
N LYS A 187 -9.18 -15.58 15.62
CA LYS A 187 -9.39 -16.41 14.41
C LYS A 187 -10.72 -16.15 13.69
N GLY A 188 -11.84 -16.17 14.42
CA GLY A 188 -13.17 -15.99 13.83
C GLY A 188 -13.45 -14.56 13.36
N LYS A 189 -13.01 -13.56 14.12
CA LYS A 189 -13.15 -12.14 13.77
C LYS A 189 -12.27 -11.79 12.56
N MET A 190 -11.03 -12.28 12.55
CA MET A 190 -10.07 -12.06 11.46
C MET A 190 -10.58 -12.65 10.14
N PHE A 191 -11.08 -13.89 10.16
CA PHE A 191 -11.60 -14.53 8.95
C PHE A 191 -12.80 -13.78 8.36
N ARG A 192 -13.77 -13.38 9.20
CA ARG A 192 -14.92 -12.58 8.73
C ARG A 192 -14.49 -11.22 8.19
N GLY A 193 -13.53 -10.56 8.84
CA GLY A 193 -12.96 -9.30 8.37
C GLY A 193 -12.26 -9.45 7.02
N LEU A 194 -11.48 -10.52 6.85
CA LEU A 194 -10.84 -10.87 5.58
C LEU A 194 -11.86 -11.12 4.48
N CYS A 195 -12.89 -11.93 4.73
CA CYS A 195 -13.95 -12.18 3.74
C CYS A 195 -14.64 -10.88 3.29
N LEU A 196 -14.99 -10.00 4.24
CA LEU A 196 -15.59 -8.71 3.92
C LEU A 196 -14.63 -7.84 3.09
N CYS A 197 -13.37 -7.75 3.51
CA CYS A 197 -12.33 -6.98 2.83
C CYS A 197 -12.16 -7.44 1.38
N TYR A 198 -11.92 -8.73 1.16
CA TYR A 198 -11.74 -9.28 -0.19
C TYR A 198 -13.00 -9.19 -1.05
N THR A 199 -14.19 -9.25 -0.45
CA THR A 199 -15.45 -9.01 -1.20
C THR A 199 -15.49 -7.59 -1.73
N VAL A 200 -15.18 -6.59 -0.89
CA VAL A 200 -15.12 -5.18 -1.31
C VAL A 200 -14.05 -4.98 -2.37
N ILE A 201 -12.85 -5.53 -2.18
CA ILE A 201 -11.73 -5.45 -3.14
C ILE A 201 -12.13 -6.02 -4.50
N VAL A 202 -12.72 -7.22 -4.54
CA VAL A 202 -13.11 -7.86 -5.80
C VAL A 202 -14.15 -7.00 -6.52
N VAL A 203 -15.19 -6.54 -5.83
CA VAL A 203 -16.23 -5.71 -6.45
C VAL A 203 -15.64 -4.41 -7.01
N THR A 204 -14.81 -3.72 -6.24
CA THR A 204 -14.27 -2.41 -6.65
C THR A 204 -13.25 -2.55 -7.76
N PHE A 205 -12.24 -3.42 -7.61
CA PHE A 205 -11.16 -3.55 -8.58
C PHE A 205 -11.63 -4.13 -9.90
N PHE A 206 -12.46 -5.17 -9.88
CA PHE A 206 -13.01 -5.70 -11.14
C PHE A 206 -13.96 -4.70 -11.79
N SER A 207 -14.73 -3.90 -11.05
CA SER A 207 -15.57 -2.87 -11.66
C SER A 207 -14.76 -1.86 -12.46
N VAL A 208 -13.64 -1.37 -11.90
CA VAL A 208 -12.76 -0.40 -12.56
C VAL A 208 -11.97 -1.06 -13.69
N ALA A 209 -11.41 -2.24 -13.45
CA ALA A 209 -10.59 -2.95 -14.45
C ALA A 209 -11.41 -3.38 -15.68
N ILE A 210 -12.58 -3.98 -15.46
CA ILE A 210 -13.46 -4.43 -16.56
C ILE A 210 -13.99 -3.23 -17.33
N SER A 211 -14.55 -2.22 -16.65
CA SER A 211 -15.10 -1.05 -17.34
C SER A 211 -14.03 -0.23 -18.06
N GLY A 212 -12.87 -0.02 -17.43
CA GLY A 212 -11.75 0.71 -18.03
C GLY A 212 -11.17 -0.02 -19.24
N TYR A 213 -10.85 -1.31 -19.11
CA TYR A 213 -10.30 -2.08 -20.23
C TYR A 213 -11.35 -2.27 -21.35
N TRP A 214 -12.63 -2.43 -21.03
CA TRP A 214 -13.68 -2.46 -22.04
C TRP A 214 -13.81 -1.12 -22.80
N THR A 215 -13.58 0.01 -22.16
CA THR A 215 -13.67 1.32 -22.83
C THR A 215 -12.42 1.65 -23.65
N PHE A 216 -11.22 1.34 -23.16
CA PHE A 216 -9.95 1.78 -23.79
C PHE A 216 -9.17 0.65 -24.49
N GLY A 217 -9.43 -0.61 -24.17
CA GLY A 217 -8.69 -1.76 -24.68
C GLY A 217 -7.18 -1.61 -24.45
N ASN A 218 -6.39 -1.90 -25.49
CA ASN A 218 -4.94 -1.79 -25.49
C ASN A 218 -4.38 -0.36 -25.39
N GLU A 219 -5.23 0.66 -25.35
CA GLU A 219 -4.83 2.05 -25.07
C GLU A 219 -4.98 2.40 -23.58
N ALA A 220 -5.35 1.44 -22.73
CA ALA A 220 -5.35 1.64 -21.28
C ALA A 220 -3.95 2.02 -20.78
N MET A 221 -3.88 3.15 -20.08
CA MET A 221 -2.67 3.69 -19.47
C MET A 221 -2.47 3.10 -18.07
N GLY A 222 -1.33 3.42 -17.44
CA GLY A 222 -1.03 2.98 -16.07
C GLY A 222 -2.07 3.37 -15.02
N THR A 223 -2.89 4.40 -15.29
CA THR A 223 -4.12 4.69 -14.55
C THR A 223 -5.26 4.99 -15.51
N ILE A 224 -6.45 4.42 -15.27
CA ILE A 224 -7.65 4.74 -16.07
C ILE A 224 -8.04 6.21 -15.93
N LEU A 225 -7.71 6.84 -14.80
CA LEU A 225 -7.94 8.27 -14.60
C LEU A 225 -7.18 9.12 -15.63
N ALA A 226 -5.98 8.71 -16.04
CA ALA A 226 -5.25 9.35 -17.13
C ALA A 226 -5.98 9.20 -18.47
N ASN A 227 -6.54 8.02 -18.76
CA ASN A 227 -7.34 7.81 -19.97
C ASN A 227 -8.62 8.66 -20.03
N LEU A 228 -9.19 9.04 -18.89
CA LEU A 228 -10.40 9.86 -18.85
C LEU A 228 -10.14 11.34 -19.16
N MET A 229 -8.87 11.77 -19.16
CA MET A 229 -8.48 13.15 -19.45
C MET A 229 -8.65 13.49 -20.94
N GLY A 230 -9.08 14.71 -21.24
CA GLY A 230 -9.19 15.21 -22.62
C GLY A 230 -10.47 14.81 -23.37
N HIS A 231 -11.40 14.08 -22.73
CA HIS A 231 -12.68 13.72 -23.34
C HIS A 231 -13.80 14.73 -23.01
N THR A 232 -14.37 15.36 -24.03
CA THR A 232 -15.41 16.41 -23.91
C THR A 232 -16.76 15.93 -23.37
N ILE A 233 -17.01 14.61 -23.39
CA ILE A 233 -18.27 13.99 -22.92
C ILE A 233 -18.37 14.00 -21.38
N LEU A 234 -17.24 14.11 -20.70
CA LEU A 234 -17.15 14.11 -19.24
C LEU A 234 -17.01 15.56 -18.76
N PRO A 235 -17.90 16.05 -17.88
CA PRO A 235 -17.82 17.41 -17.41
C PRO A 235 -16.59 17.60 -16.50
N SER A 236 -15.86 18.71 -16.68
CA SER A 236 -14.59 18.96 -15.97
C SER A 236 -14.73 18.91 -14.46
N TRP A 237 -15.84 19.42 -13.89
CA TRP A 237 -16.08 19.40 -12.45
C TRP A 237 -16.11 17.98 -11.88
N PHE A 238 -16.66 17.03 -12.63
CA PHE A 238 -16.76 15.63 -12.21
C PHE A 238 -15.38 14.98 -12.18
N LEU A 239 -14.57 15.25 -13.20
CA LEU A 239 -13.18 14.78 -13.25
C LEU A 239 -12.34 15.42 -12.14
N ILE A 240 -12.53 16.71 -11.85
CA ILE A 240 -11.86 17.41 -10.75
C ILE A 240 -12.21 16.75 -9.41
N ILE A 241 -13.49 16.55 -9.11
CA ILE A 241 -13.91 15.90 -7.85
C ILE A 241 -13.35 14.48 -7.74
N THR A 242 -13.37 13.71 -8.84
CA THR A 242 -12.81 12.34 -8.86
C THR A 242 -11.32 12.35 -8.55
N ASN A 243 -10.56 13.27 -9.14
CA ASN A 243 -9.13 13.45 -8.86
C ASN A 243 -8.89 13.94 -7.42
N ILE A 244 -9.74 14.81 -6.85
CA ILE A 244 -9.63 15.24 -5.46
C ILE A 244 -9.85 14.06 -4.51
N PHE A 245 -10.85 13.21 -4.77
CA PHE A 245 -11.07 12.00 -3.96
C PHE A 245 -9.87 11.05 -4.01
N CYS A 246 -9.31 10.81 -5.20
CA CYS A 246 -8.10 10.02 -5.35
C CYS A 246 -6.90 10.65 -4.64
N LEU A 247 -6.71 11.98 -4.77
CA LEU A 247 -5.63 12.74 -4.14
C LEU A 247 -5.67 12.66 -2.60
N LEU A 248 -6.85 12.83 -2.00
CA LEU A 248 -7.02 12.73 -0.55
C LEU A 248 -6.81 11.29 -0.05
N GLN A 249 -7.34 10.32 -0.78
CA GLN A 249 -7.15 8.90 -0.47
C GLN A 249 -5.68 8.48 -0.55
N VAL A 250 -4.97 8.88 -1.61
CA VAL A 250 -3.55 8.53 -1.78
C VAL A 250 -2.66 9.24 -0.76
N SER A 251 -3.03 10.44 -0.31
CA SER A 251 -2.34 11.12 0.80
C SER A 251 -2.41 10.31 2.09
N ALA A 252 -3.60 9.77 2.40
CA ALA A 252 -3.79 8.91 3.56
C ALA A 252 -3.00 7.60 3.45
N VAL A 253 -3.08 6.90 2.31
CA VAL A 253 -2.38 5.61 2.14
C VAL A 253 -0.86 5.76 2.12
N THR A 254 -0.34 6.82 1.49
CA THR A 254 1.11 7.12 1.46
C THR A 254 1.62 7.38 2.88
N SER A 255 0.83 8.07 3.71
CA SER A 255 1.17 8.31 5.12
C SER A 255 1.20 7.02 5.95
N VAL A 256 0.33 6.06 5.66
CA VAL A 256 0.34 4.73 6.30
C VAL A 256 1.57 3.93 5.87
N TYR A 257 1.92 3.91 4.58
CA TYR A 257 3.12 3.20 4.12
C TYR A 257 4.45 3.84 4.55
N LEU A 258 4.44 5.13 4.94
CA LEU A 258 5.59 5.79 5.56
C LEU A 258 5.86 5.31 6.99
N GLN A 259 4.86 4.79 7.69
CA GLN A 259 4.97 4.45 9.11
C GLN A 259 6.02 3.38 9.43
N PRO A 260 6.05 2.21 8.75
CA PRO A 260 7.06 1.19 9.01
C PRO A 260 8.49 1.70 8.79
N THR A 261 8.68 2.53 7.75
CA THR A 261 9.96 3.18 7.45
C THR A 261 10.38 4.13 8.55
N ASN A 262 9.45 4.96 9.03
CA ASN A 262 9.71 5.92 10.10
C ASN A 262 10.01 5.23 11.43
N GLU A 263 9.28 4.16 11.77
CA GLU A 263 9.55 3.33 12.95
C GLU A 263 10.91 2.67 12.88
N ALA A 264 11.30 2.14 11.72
CA ALA A 264 12.61 1.53 11.52
C ALA A 264 13.74 2.54 11.77
N PHE A 265 13.62 3.76 11.23
CA PHE A 265 14.59 4.82 11.48
C PHE A 265 14.58 5.29 12.94
N GLU A 266 13.41 5.47 13.55
CA GLU A 266 13.33 5.86 14.97
C GLU A 266 13.96 4.82 15.88
N LYS A 267 13.75 3.52 15.61
CA LYS A 267 14.41 2.45 16.37
C LYS A 267 15.93 2.47 16.22
N GLN A 268 16.45 2.90 15.07
CA GLN A 268 17.89 2.95 14.80
C GLN A 268 18.55 4.21 15.38
N PHE A 269 17.86 5.36 15.35
CA PHE A 269 18.45 6.66 15.67
C PHE A 269 17.97 7.27 16.99
N ALA A 270 16.85 6.83 17.56
CA ALA A 270 16.35 7.36 18.83
C ALA A 270 17.06 6.72 20.03
N ASP A 271 17.30 7.53 21.06
CA ASP A 271 17.80 7.06 22.35
C ASP A 271 16.62 6.54 23.20
N PRO A 272 16.57 5.22 23.52
CA PRO A 272 15.47 4.63 24.28
C PRO A 272 15.40 5.13 25.73
N ASN A 273 16.46 5.75 26.24
CA ASN A 273 16.50 6.26 27.62
C ASN A 273 15.93 7.69 27.74
N LYS A 274 15.54 8.32 26.63
CA LYS A 274 15.03 9.69 26.60
C LYS A 274 13.58 9.71 26.13
N ARG A 275 12.81 10.69 26.63
CA ARG A 275 11.41 10.91 26.20
C ARG A 275 11.33 11.11 24.68
N GLN A 276 10.25 10.63 24.07
CA GLN A 276 10.00 10.71 22.62
C GLN A 276 10.11 12.13 22.05
N PHE A 277 9.71 13.15 22.83
CA PHE A 277 9.76 14.57 22.43
C PHE A 277 11.01 15.31 22.94
N SER A 278 12.03 14.61 23.44
CA SER A 278 13.31 15.24 23.77
C SER A 278 14.01 15.73 22.50
N ILE A 279 14.69 16.88 22.55
CA ILE A 279 15.48 17.43 21.43
C ILE A 279 16.40 16.37 20.82
N ARG A 280 16.97 15.48 21.64
CA ARG A 280 17.83 14.38 21.21
C ARG A 280 17.14 13.35 20.31
N ASN A 281 15.83 13.14 20.47
CA ASN A 281 15.03 12.19 19.68
C ASN A 281 14.22 12.88 18.57
N VAL A 282 13.84 14.15 18.76
CA VAL A 282 13.10 14.95 17.76
C VAL A 282 13.98 15.31 16.56
N ILE A 283 15.24 15.69 16.76
CA ILE A 283 16.13 16.08 15.65
C ILE A 283 16.39 14.90 14.69
N PRO A 284 16.85 13.71 15.16
CA PRO A 284 17.07 12.58 14.26
C PRO A 284 15.79 12.11 13.59
N ARG A 285 14.65 12.19 14.29
CA ARG A 285 13.34 11.88 13.73
C ARG A 285 12.97 12.84 12.59
N LEU A 286 13.08 14.15 12.80
CA LEU A 286 12.76 15.14 11.76
C LEU A 286 13.65 14.95 10.53
N ILE A 287 14.96 14.73 10.74
CA ILE A 287 15.93 14.54 9.65
C ILE A 287 15.64 13.24 8.89
N SER A 288 15.49 12.10 9.58
CA SER A 288 15.27 10.81 8.93
C SER A 288 13.95 10.75 8.16
N ARG A 289 12.86 11.26 8.75
CA ARG A 289 11.54 11.35 8.08
C ARG A 289 11.57 12.30 6.88
N SER A 290 12.27 13.43 6.98
CA SER A 290 12.37 14.36 5.85
C SER A 290 13.24 13.78 4.73
N LEU A 291 14.38 13.17 5.08
CA LEU A 291 15.29 12.57 4.11
C LEU A 291 14.61 11.42 3.34
N SER A 292 13.83 10.58 4.02
CA SER A 292 13.10 9.48 3.38
C SER A 292 12.08 9.98 2.35
N VAL A 293 11.31 11.01 2.69
CA VAL A 293 10.33 11.62 1.78
C VAL A 293 11.01 12.34 0.63
N VAL A 294 12.12 13.05 0.88
CA VAL A 294 12.89 13.73 -0.17
C VAL A 294 13.43 12.72 -1.17
N ILE A 295 14.05 11.62 -0.71
CA ILE A 295 14.56 10.56 -1.58
C ILE A 295 13.39 9.94 -2.38
N ALA A 296 12.27 9.63 -1.72
CA ALA A 296 11.11 9.08 -2.41
C ALA A 296 10.53 10.04 -3.47
N THR A 297 10.52 11.33 -3.19
CA THR A 297 10.04 12.37 -4.13
C THR A 297 10.97 12.50 -5.34
N ILE A 298 12.28 12.43 -5.13
CA ILE A 298 13.26 12.42 -6.23
C ILE A 298 13.05 11.19 -7.11
N LEU A 299 12.94 10.00 -6.52
CA LEU A 299 12.69 8.77 -7.27
C LEU A 299 11.37 8.82 -8.05
N ALA A 300 10.30 9.35 -7.43
CA ALA A 300 9.01 9.55 -8.08
C ALA A 300 9.10 10.51 -9.28
N ALA A 301 9.87 11.60 -9.14
CA ALA A 301 10.07 12.57 -10.21
C ALA A 301 10.93 12.02 -11.36
N MET A 302 11.87 11.11 -11.06
CA MET A 302 12.72 10.47 -12.06
C MET A 302 11.99 9.39 -12.87
N LEU A 303 11.10 8.64 -12.23
CA LEU A 303 10.42 7.47 -12.80
C LEU A 303 8.90 7.53 -12.56
N PRO A 304 8.15 8.43 -13.25
CA PRO A 304 6.71 8.62 -13.02
C PRO A 304 5.83 7.54 -13.69
N PHE A 305 6.32 6.29 -13.78
CA PHE A 305 5.65 5.16 -14.44
C PHE A 305 4.90 4.31 -13.41
N PHE A 306 3.73 4.77 -13.00
CA PHE A 306 2.98 4.14 -11.91
C PHE A 306 2.72 2.63 -12.12
N GLY A 307 2.26 2.23 -13.32
CA GLY A 307 1.99 0.83 -13.63
C GLY A 307 3.23 -0.06 -13.51
N ASP A 308 4.37 0.44 -13.99
CA ASP A 308 5.64 -0.29 -13.93
C ASP A 308 6.22 -0.38 -12.52
N LEU A 309 6.08 0.69 -11.73
CA LEU A 309 6.45 0.67 -10.32
C LEU A 309 5.62 -0.39 -9.57
N MET A 310 4.32 -0.46 -9.84
CA MET A 310 3.45 -1.48 -9.26
C MET A 310 3.85 -2.90 -9.68
N ALA A 311 4.23 -3.09 -10.94
CA ALA A 311 4.74 -4.37 -11.42
C ALA A 311 6.07 -4.76 -10.75
N LEU A 312 6.98 -3.80 -10.55
CA LEU A 312 8.27 -4.02 -9.91
C LEU A 312 8.10 -4.39 -8.42
N ILE A 313 7.27 -3.64 -7.69
CA ILE A 313 6.95 -3.90 -6.28
C ILE A 313 6.30 -5.28 -6.12
N GLY A 314 5.47 -5.69 -7.08
CA GLY A 314 4.82 -6.99 -7.06
C GLY A 314 5.79 -8.13 -7.24
N ALA A 315 6.66 -8.02 -8.24
CA ALA A 315 7.64 -9.03 -8.58
C ALA A 315 8.67 -9.25 -7.45
N PHE A 316 9.28 -8.17 -6.95
CA PHE A 316 10.37 -8.26 -5.97
C PHE A 316 9.89 -8.24 -4.51
N GLY A 317 8.72 -7.68 -4.27
CA GLY A 317 8.18 -7.46 -2.93
C GLY A 317 7.11 -8.46 -2.57
N PHE A 318 5.92 -8.26 -3.15
CA PHE A 318 4.73 -8.97 -2.71
C PHE A 318 4.68 -10.44 -3.12
N ILE A 319 5.16 -10.83 -4.30
CA ILE A 319 5.20 -12.25 -4.69
C ILE A 319 6.06 -13.05 -3.68
N PRO A 320 7.28 -12.61 -3.34
CA PRO A 320 8.06 -13.24 -2.28
C PRO A 320 7.38 -13.22 -0.91
N LEU A 321 6.86 -12.08 -0.47
CA LEU A 321 6.29 -11.93 0.87
C LEU A 321 4.99 -12.70 1.09
N ASP A 322 4.12 -12.77 0.08
CA ASP A 322 2.76 -13.29 0.24
C ASP A 322 2.61 -14.73 -0.26
N PHE A 323 3.44 -15.18 -1.21
CA PHE A 323 3.36 -16.53 -1.76
C PHE A 323 4.54 -17.42 -1.37
N ILE A 324 5.77 -16.89 -1.36
CA ILE A 324 6.96 -17.70 -1.07
C ILE A 324 7.15 -17.87 0.44
N MET A 325 7.23 -16.75 1.17
CA MET A 325 7.57 -16.76 2.60
C MET A 325 6.56 -17.54 3.45
N PRO A 326 5.23 -17.41 3.29
CA PRO A 326 4.28 -18.13 4.13
C PRO A 326 4.36 -19.65 3.95
N MET A 327 4.62 -20.11 2.72
CA MET A 327 4.78 -21.53 2.41
C MET A 327 6.07 -22.10 3.00
N LEU A 328 7.17 -21.34 2.93
CA LEU A 328 8.43 -21.71 3.57
C LEU A 328 8.28 -21.75 5.10
N PHE A 329 7.65 -20.75 5.70
CA PHE A 329 7.42 -20.69 7.15
C PHE A 329 6.50 -21.79 7.62
N TYR A 330 5.45 -22.12 6.87
CA TYR A 330 4.57 -23.24 7.17
C TYR A 330 5.36 -24.56 7.19
N ASN A 331 6.13 -24.83 6.13
CA ASN A 331 6.92 -26.06 6.03
C ASN A 331 8.00 -26.15 7.13
N ALA A 332 8.65 -25.04 7.48
CA ALA A 332 9.68 -24.99 8.52
C ALA A 332 9.09 -25.16 9.94
N THR A 333 7.91 -24.59 10.20
CA THR A 333 7.28 -24.57 11.53
C THR A 333 6.54 -25.86 11.81
N PHE A 334 5.66 -26.30 10.90
CA PHE A 334 4.80 -27.46 11.10
C PHE A 334 5.42 -28.77 10.63
N LYS A 335 6.52 -28.70 9.84
CA LYS A 335 7.25 -29.86 9.32
C LYS A 335 6.30 -30.97 8.81
N PRO A 336 5.39 -30.67 7.86
CA PRO A 336 4.49 -31.66 7.31
C PRO A 336 5.28 -32.81 6.68
N SER A 337 4.67 -34.00 6.62
CA SER A 337 5.31 -35.17 6.00
C SER A 337 5.78 -34.83 4.58
N LYS A 338 7.03 -35.15 4.24
CA LYS A 338 7.62 -34.90 2.92
C LYS A 338 6.92 -35.68 1.78
N ARG A 339 6.15 -36.71 2.13
CA ARG A 339 5.30 -37.46 1.19
C ARG A 339 3.84 -36.98 1.20
N GLY A 340 3.51 -36.04 2.08
CA GLY A 340 2.16 -35.50 2.23
C GLY A 340 1.82 -34.48 1.15
N PHE A 341 0.54 -34.44 0.79
CA PHE A 341 -0.02 -33.50 -0.18
C PHE A 341 0.32 -32.03 0.16
N VAL A 342 0.21 -31.65 1.43
CA VAL A 342 0.47 -30.28 1.91
C VAL A 342 1.91 -29.83 1.61
N PHE A 343 2.90 -30.71 1.82
CA PHE A 343 4.30 -30.36 1.56
C PHE A 343 4.53 -30.10 0.07
N TRP A 344 4.02 -30.98 -0.80
CA TRP A 344 4.13 -30.83 -2.25
C TRP A 344 3.42 -29.58 -2.78
N THR A 345 2.21 -29.29 -2.29
CA THR A 345 1.49 -28.07 -2.66
C THR A 345 2.26 -26.82 -2.26
N ASN A 346 2.77 -26.75 -1.03
CA ASN A 346 3.58 -25.61 -0.58
C ASN A 346 4.87 -25.47 -1.40
N THR A 347 5.55 -26.57 -1.70
CA THR A 347 6.77 -26.56 -2.54
C THR A 347 6.47 -26.13 -3.98
N LEU A 348 5.35 -26.55 -4.54
CA LEU A 348 4.92 -26.14 -5.88
C LEU A 348 4.62 -24.64 -5.94
N ILE A 349 3.91 -24.09 -4.94
CA ILE A 349 3.65 -22.66 -4.82
C ILE A 349 4.97 -21.89 -4.75
N VAL A 350 5.91 -22.33 -3.90
CA VAL A 350 7.26 -21.71 -3.82
C VAL A 350 7.94 -21.72 -5.19
N ALA A 351 7.93 -22.86 -5.90
CA ALA A 351 8.60 -22.97 -7.20
C ALA A 351 7.96 -22.05 -8.25
N ILE A 352 6.63 -22.08 -8.40
CA ILE A 352 5.91 -21.25 -9.38
C ILE A 352 6.08 -19.77 -9.05
N SER A 353 5.86 -19.36 -7.80
CA SER A 353 6.01 -17.97 -7.37
C SER A 353 7.44 -17.47 -7.51
N SER A 354 8.45 -18.32 -7.34
CA SER A 354 9.85 -17.94 -7.62
C SER A 354 10.08 -17.63 -9.10
N VAL A 355 9.53 -18.46 -9.99
CA VAL A 355 9.59 -18.22 -11.44
C VAL A 355 8.85 -16.93 -11.80
N LEU A 356 7.66 -16.72 -11.21
CA LEU A 356 6.88 -15.49 -11.42
C LEU A 356 7.63 -14.24 -10.95
N ALA A 357 8.27 -14.27 -9.78
CA ALA A 357 9.06 -13.16 -9.26
C ALA A 357 10.25 -12.83 -10.18
N ILE A 358 10.97 -13.85 -10.67
CA ILE A 358 12.13 -13.65 -11.54
C ILE A 358 11.71 -13.07 -12.90
N ILE A 359 10.76 -13.72 -13.59
CA ILE A 359 10.35 -13.29 -14.93
C ILE A 359 9.59 -11.96 -14.85
N GLY A 360 8.71 -11.81 -13.85
CA GLY A 360 8.04 -10.55 -13.56
C GLY A 360 9.02 -9.42 -13.28
N GLY A 361 10.07 -9.67 -12.50
CA GLY A 361 11.12 -8.67 -12.23
C GLY A 361 11.85 -8.23 -13.50
N ILE A 362 12.22 -9.18 -14.36
CA ILE A 362 12.83 -8.89 -15.66
C ILE A 362 11.87 -8.10 -16.56
N ALA A 363 10.59 -8.49 -16.61
CA ALA A 363 9.57 -7.82 -17.40
C ALA A 363 9.35 -6.37 -16.94
N SER A 364 9.22 -6.14 -15.62
CA SER A 364 9.03 -4.81 -15.03
C SER A 364 10.24 -3.91 -15.27
N ILE A 365 11.46 -4.41 -15.05
CA ILE A 365 12.70 -3.64 -15.32
C ILE A 365 12.79 -3.28 -16.80
N ARG A 366 12.51 -4.25 -17.69
CA ARG A 366 12.50 -4.00 -19.13
C ARG A 366 11.50 -2.91 -19.50
N GLN A 367 10.29 -2.95 -18.93
CA GLN A 367 9.26 -1.95 -19.22
C GLN A 367 9.69 -0.56 -18.75
N ILE A 368 10.22 -0.43 -17.53
CA ILE A 368 10.79 0.83 -17.02
C ILE A 368 11.88 1.35 -17.95
N VAL A 369 12.78 0.49 -18.43
CA VAL A 369 13.87 0.89 -19.35
C VAL A 369 13.33 1.34 -20.70
N LEU A 370 12.27 0.70 -21.22
CA LEU A 370 11.63 1.11 -22.46
C LEU A 370 10.95 2.47 -22.29
N ASP A 371 10.17 2.65 -21.23
CA ASP A 371 9.46 3.90 -20.96
C ASP A 371 10.43 5.05 -20.65
N ALA A 372 11.54 4.76 -19.96
CA ALA A 372 12.62 5.72 -19.71
C ALA A 372 13.35 6.18 -20.98
N LYS A 373 13.33 5.43 -22.09
CA LYS A 373 13.92 5.89 -23.37
C LYS A 373 13.10 6.99 -24.02
N TYR A 374 11.78 6.96 -23.84
CA TYR A 374 10.86 7.97 -24.37
C TYR A 374 10.67 9.13 -23.41
N TYR A 375 10.94 8.92 -22.12
CA TYR A 375 10.94 9.96 -21.10
C TYR A 375 12.29 10.69 -21.05
N ARG A 376 12.28 11.98 -21.40
CA ARG A 376 13.39 12.86 -21.01
C ARG A 376 13.23 13.17 -19.52
N LEU A 377 14.28 12.96 -18.72
CA LEU A 377 14.31 13.27 -17.30
C LEU A 377 13.75 14.69 -17.07
N PHE A 378 12.66 14.82 -16.29
CA PHE A 378 11.93 16.07 -16.04
C PHE A 378 11.17 16.68 -17.25
N ALA A 379 10.80 15.89 -18.25
CA ALA A 379 10.09 16.38 -19.43
C ALA A 379 8.57 16.30 -19.33
N ASN A 380 7.93 16.95 -20.30
CA ASN A 380 6.48 17.03 -20.48
C ASN A 380 5.92 15.64 -20.80
N ILE A 381 5.14 15.06 -19.88
CA ILE A 381 4.14 14.04 -20.22
C ILE A 381 2.78 14.71 -20.18
#